data_AF-A0A1A8XK83-F1
#
_entry.id   AF-A0A1A8XK83-F1
#
_cell.length_a   1.000
_cell.length_b   1.000
_cell.length_c   1.000
_cell.angle_alpha   90.00
_cell.angle_beta   90.00
_cell.angle_gamma   90.00
#
_symmetry.space_group_name_H-M   'P 1'
#
loop_
_entity.id
_entity.type
_entity.pdbx_description
1 polymer ?
#
loop_
_entity_poly.entity_id
_entity_poly.type
_entity_poly.pdbx_seq_one_letter_code
_entity_poly.pdbx_strand_id
1 'polypeptide(L)'
;MNVRKLTSALAIAGIMSLPAIAQAITVAGINFPAGLVFETANLFEAEDFSKPGNGDGVIQVGEYLLGIGYVTSIQDAANNVVWSNGQNGKELTIKISNYLAQSASTTPVGGPIFLDQILFSGGNVEIYSQDVGTFSAAGSQAAGVASVSGGANNVLFLSLVGSPLGGYAPDGITPITLESDGLRNGGNPFETAFNLSGRGFLDITGGVAAGYFDTDTFLCGASSGAPCPDLADKTFSSSSQLAATAGTSWTSRGTGEIYDYAIPEPASLALLGIGLLGIGFGRRKAAAAA
;
A
#
# COMPACT_ATOMS: atom_id res chain seq x y z
N MET A 1 44.23 -18.45 -61.28
CA MET A 1 44.04 -18.93 -59.90
C MET A 1 43.64 -17.71 -59.07
N ASN A 2 42.34 -17.55 -58.80
CA ASN A 2 41.76 -16.29 -58.32
C ASN A 2 41.52 -16.34 -56.81
N VAL A 3 42.27 -15.53 -56.08
CA VAL A 3 42.08 -15.22 -54.65
C VAL A 3 41.02 -14.13 -54.53
N ARG A 4 39.77 -14.46 -54.25
CA ARG A 4 38.75 -13.46 -53.88
C ARG A 4 37.67 -14.04 -52.98
N LYS A 5 37.45 -13.33 -51.86
CA LYS A 5 36.27 -13.28 -50.98
C LYS A 5 36.19 -14.34 -49.87
N LEU A 6 36.78 -14.01 -48.72
CA LEU A 6 36.19 -14.38 -47.43
C LEU A 6 36.56 -13.30 -46.40
N THR A 7 35.74 -12.25 -46.32
CA THR A 7 35.74 -11.30 -45.22
C THR A 7 34.30 -11.00 -44.83
N SER A 8 34.09 -10.83 -43.52
CA SER A 8 32.90 -10.27 -42.87
C SER A 8 31.83 -11.27 -42.40
N ALA A 9 32.06 -11.91 -41.26
CA ALA A 9 31.00 -12.30 -40.32
C ALA A 9 31.60 -12.67 -38.95
N LEU A 10 31.98 -11.69 -38.13
CA LEU A 10 32.11 -11.91 -36.68
C LEU A 10 32.16 -10.55 -35.95
N ALA A 11 31.01 -9.98 -35.62
CA ALA A 11 30.95 -8.80 -34.75
C ALA A 11 29.60 -8.59 -34.08
N ILE A 12 28.90 -9.64 -33.60
CA ILE A 12 27.76 -9.47 -32.67
C ILE A 12 27.69 -10.69 -31.74
N ALA A 13 28.54 -10.76 -30.73
CA ALA A 13 28.41 -11.74 -29.64
C ALA A 13 29.04 -11.21 -28.34
N GLY A 14 28.79 -9.95 -28.03
CA GLY A 14 29.43 -9.27 -26.90
C GLY A 14 28.58 -8.12 -26.35
N ILE A 15 27.28 -8.34 -26.15
CA ILE A 15 26.47 -7.45 -25.31
C ILE A 15 26.18 -8.20 -24.01
N MET A 16 27.10 -7.99 -23.06
CA MET A 16 26.81 -7.62 -21.68
C MET A 16 25.88 -8.55 -20.88
N SER A 17 26.48 -9.58 -20.28
CA SER A 17 26.06 -10.04 -18.95
C SER A 17 26.58 -9.05 -17.89
N LEU A 18 26.06 -7.83 -17.91
CA LEU A 18 26.22 -6.95 -16.76
C LEU A 18 25.19 -7.41 -15.72
N PRO A 19 25.57 -7.59 -14.43
CA PRO A 19 24.57 -7.76 -13.40
C PRO A 19 23.68 -6.52 -13.45
N ALA A 20 22.38 -6.72 -13.66
CA ALA A 20 21.40 -5.65 -13.54
C ALA A 20 21.44 -5.20 -12.08
N ILE A 21 22.17 -4.12 -11.81
CA ILE A 21 22.06 -3.42 -10.54
C ILE A 21 20.62 -2.93 -10.50
N ALA A 22 19.85 -3.40 -9.52
CA ALA A 22 18.49 -2.92 -9.28
C ALA A 22 18.54 -1.40 -9.15
N GLN A 23 18.11 -0.70 -10.19
CA GLN A 23 18.15 0.75 -10.23
C GLN A 23 17.00 1.26 -9.36
N ALA A 24 17.30 2.21 -8.47
CA ALA A 24 16.26 2.87 -7.69
C ALA A 24 15.26 3.54 -8.64
N ILE A 25 13.98 3.30 -8.39
CA ILE A 25 12.86 3.86 -9.13
C ILE A 25 12.51 5.19 -8.45
N THR A 26 12.34 6.26 -9.24
CA THR A 26 11.91 7.57 -8.72
C THR A 26 10.60 7.98 -9.35
N VAL A 27 9.54 8.09 -8.54
CA VAL A 27 8.21 8.55 -8.97
C VAL A 27 7.75 9.66 -8.05
N ALA A 28 7.32 10.79 -8.62
CA ALA A 28 6.84 11.97 -7.86
C ALA A 28 7.82 12.45 -6.75
N GLY A 29 9.12 12.22 -6.91
CA GLY A 29 10.17 12.60 -5.94
C GLY A 29 10.41 11.56 -4.82
N ILE A 30 9.70 10.44 -4.86
CA ILE A 30 9.87 9.30 -3.95
C ILE A 30 10.78 8.27 -4.59
N ASN A 31 11.76 7.80 -3.83
CA ASN A 31 12.68 6.76 -4.27
C ASN A 31 12.30 5.44 -3.62
N PHE A 32 12.21 4.37 -4.40
CA PHE A 32 11.99 3.03 -3.90
C PHE A 32 12.81 2.01 -4.71
N PRO A 33 13.17 0.86 -4.11
CA PRO A 33 13.99 -0.13 -4.80
C PRO A 33 13.12 -0.92 -5.78
N ALA A 34 13.77 -1.63 -6.72
CA ALA A 34 13.14 -2.72 -7.44
C ALA A 34 13.20 -4.00 -6.59
N GLY A 35 12.20 -4.88 -6.73
CA GLY A 35 12.01 -6.08 -5.93
C GLY A 35 11.17 -5.82 -4.69
N LEU A 36 11.48 -6.50 -3.59
CA LEU A 36 10.74 -6.34 -2.34
C LEU A 36 10.96 -4.95 -1.74
N VAL A 37 9.84 -4.32 -1.39
CA VAL A 37 9.75 -3.01 -0.78
C VAL A 37 9.07 -3.17 0.58
N PHE A 38 9.55 -2.41 1.56
CA PHE A 38 8.95 -2.38 2.89
C PHE A 38 8.76 -0.93 3.32
N GLU A 39 7.52 -0.55 3.61
CA GLU A 39 7.15 0.79 4.03
C GLU A 39 6.73 0.77 5.50
N THR A 40 7.23 1.73 6.28
CA THR A 40 6.76 1.96 7.65
C THR A 40 5.98 3.27 7.71
N ALA A 41 4.90 3.33 8.48
CA ALA A 41 4.02 4.50 8.56
C ALA A 41 3.62 4.84 10.00
N ASN A 42 3.22 6.09 10.21
CA ASN A 42 2.47 6.52 11.39
C ASN A 42 1.00 6.69 11.01
N LEU A 43 0.10 6.16 11.83
CA LEU A 43 -1.34 6.13 11.58
C LEU A 43 -2.13 6.77 12.73
N PHE A 44 -3.22 7.42 12.37
CA PHE A 44 -4.23 8.00 13.24
C PHE A 44 -5.59 7.57 12.74
N GLU A 45 -6.39 6.93 13.58
CA GLU A 45 -7.60 6.23 13.16
C GLU A 45 -8.74 6.51 14.13
N ALA A 46 -9.97 6.51 13.62
CA ALA A 46 -11.20 6.67 14.39
C ALA A 46 -12.42 6.26 13.55
N GLU A 47 -13.60 6.30 14.17
CA GLU A 47 -14.89 6.38 13.47
C GLU A 47 -14.92 7.57 12.48
N ASP A 48 -15.50 7.39 11.29
CA ASP A 48 -15.73 8.47 10.32
C ASP A 48 -16.94 9.32 10.73
N PHE A 49 -16.71 10.50 11.33
CA PHE A 49 -17.78 11.41 11.75
C PHE A 49 -18.58 12.03 10.59
N SER A 50 -18.16 11.84 9.34
CA SER A 50 -18.93 12.27 8.16
C SER A 50 -20.00 11.26 7.74
N LYS A 51 -20.02 10.08 8.36
CA LYS A 51 -20.94 8.97 8.07
C LYS A 51 -21.90 8.74 9.24
N PRO A 52 -22.99 7.97 9.02
CA PRO A 52 -23.85 7.55 10.12
C PRO A 52 -23.05 6.75 11.16
N GLY A 53 -23.23 7.09 12.43
CA GLY A 53 -22.57 6.48 13.57
C GLY A 53 -22.92 7.22 14.86
N ASN A 54 -22.28 6.84 15.96
CA ASN A 54 -22.54 7.39 17.29
C ASN A 54 -21.72 8.66 17.60
N GLY A 55 -20.65 8.93 16.85
CA GLY A 55 -19.80 10.11 16.99
C GLY A 55 -18.90 10.13 18.23
N ASP A 56 -18.66 8.97 18.86
CA ASP A 56 -17.77 8.82 20.03
C ASP A 56 -16.30 8.58 19.64
N GLY A 57 -16.07 8.31 18.36
CA GLY A 57 -14.75 8.11 17.77
C GLY A 57 -14.31 6.64 17.78
N VAL A 58 -15.05 5.76 18.43
CA VAL A 58 -14.75 4.34 18.49
C VAL A 58 -15.71 3.55 17.62
N ILE A 59 -15.10 2.70 16.79
CA ILE A 59 -15.82 1.97 15.76
C ILE A 59 -16.66 0.84 16.38
N GLN A 60 -17.94 0.85 16.02
CA GLN A 60 -18.90 -0.21 16.28
C GLN A 60 -19.41 -0.83 14.96
N VAL A 61 -20.12 -1.95 15.07
CA VAL A 61 -20.72 -2.60 13.90
C VAL A 61 -21.71 -1.66 13.21
N GLY A 62 -21.58 -1.51 11.90
CA GLY A 62 -22.36 -0.59 11.07
C GLY A 62 -21.70 0.77 10.84
N GLU A 63 -20.59 1.06 11.52
CA GLU A 63 -19.85 2.31 11.40
C GLU A 63 -18.63 2.16 10.47
N TYR A 64 -18.08 3.30 10.05
CA TYR A 64 -16.97 3.35 9.11
C TYR A 64 -15.67 3.72 9.82
N LEU A 65 -14.60 3.02 9.49
CA LEU A 65 -13.24 3.41 9.86
C LEU A 65 -12.74 4.52 8.91
N LEU A 66 -12.24 5.58 9.52
CA LEU A 66 -11.45 6.63 8.88
C LEU A 66 -10.05 6.62 9.49
N GLY A 67 -9.04 6.76 8.64
CA GLY A 67 -7.67 6.91 9.09
C GLY A 67 -6.90 7.89 8.22
N ILE A 68 -5.89 8.52 8.83
CA ILE A 68 -4.89 9.31 8.12
C ILE A 68 -3.50 8.93 8.63
N GLY A 69 -2.49 9.20 7.83
CA GLY A 69 -1.12 8.90 8.23
C GLY A 69 -0.09 9.45 7.28
N TYR A 70 1.14 9.03 7.51
CA TYR A 70 2.25 9.28 6.58
C TYR A 70 3.29 8.16 6.68
N VAL A 71 3.92 7.86 5.55
CA VAL A 71 5.04 6.92 5.48
C VAL A 71 6.26 7.60 6.08
N THR A 72 6.89 6.93 7.04
CA THR A 72 8.10 7.39 7.72
C THR A 72 9.37 6.98 6.98
N SER A 73 9.40 5.77 6.42
CA SER A 73 10.54 5.26 5.66
C SER A 73 10.13 4.18 4.65
N ILE A 74 10.92 4.05 3.59
CA ILE A 74 10.89 2.94 2.63
C ILE A 74 12.25 2.23 2.70
N GLN A 75 12.21 0.91 2.80
CA GLN A 75 13.37 0.04 2.94
C GLN A 75 13.42 -0.99 1.80
N ASP A 76 14.63 -1.43 1.48
CA ASP A 76 14.86 -2.56 0.57
C ASP A 76 14.81 -3.91 1.30
N ALA A 77 14.92 -5.01 0.54
CA ALA A 77 14.96 -6.38 1.08
C ALA A 77 16.10 -6.66 2.08
N ALA A 78 17.11 -5.80 2.14
CA ALA A 78 18.24 -5.89 3.06
C ALA A 78 18.06 -4.96 4.28
N ASN A 79 16.89 -4.36 4.45
CA ASN A 79 16.54 -3.38 5.49
C ASN A 79 17.36 -2.07 5.42
N ASN A 80 17.90 -1.73 4.25
CA ASN A 80 18.50 -0.40 4.06
C ASN A 80 17.38 0.60 3.78
N VAL A 81 17.39 1.72 4.50
CA VAL A 81 16.48 2.84 4.21
C VAL A 81 16.89 3.50 2.89
N VAL A 82 16.03 3.42 1.88
CA VAL A 82 16.26 4.02 0.55
C VAL A 82 15.55 5.36 0.39
N TRP A 83 14.54 5.60 1.21
CA TRP A 83 13.84 6.88 1.31
C TRP A 83 13.30 7.10 2.72
N SER A 84 13.38 8.33 3.20
CA SER A 84 12.81 8.77 4.47
C SER A 84 11.88 9.95 4.24
N ASN A 85 10.88 10.10 5.11
CA ASN A 85 9.99 11.24 5.06
C ASN A 85 10.76 12.58 5.05
N GLY A 86 10.41 13.47 4.13
CA GLY A 86 11.10 14.75 3.90
C GLY A 86 12.25 14.69 2.89
N GLN A 87 12.69 13.50 2.47
CA GLN A 87 13.70 13.36 1.42
C GLN A 87 13.17 13.93 0.11
N ASN A 88 14.02 14.68 -0.60
CA ASN A 88 13.66 15.45 -1.80
C ASN A 88 12.57 16.51 -1.56
N GLY A 89 12.36 16.93 -0.30
CA GLY A 89 11.30 17.87 0.06
C GLY A 89 9.89 17.28 -0.04
N LYS A 90 9.77 15.94 -0.10
CA LYS A 90 8.51 15.23 -0.26
C LYS A 90 8.12 14.45 0.99
N GLU A 91 6.83 14.30 1.19
CA GLU A 91 6.21 13.39 2.14
C GLU A 91 5.17 12.52 1.44
N LEU A 92 5.00 11.29 1.93
CA LEU A 92 3.94 10.38 1.51
C LEU A 92 2.86 10.34 2.58
N THR A 93 1.68 10.85 2.28
CA THR A 93 0.53 10.89 3.18
C THR A 93 -0.51 9.86 2.81
N ILE A 94 -1.16 9.30 3.81
CA ILE A 94 -2.07 8.16 3.69
C ILE A 94 -3.46 8.60 4.15
N LYS A 95 -4.49 8.21 3.42
CA LYS A 95 -5.89 8.27 3.84
C LYS A 95 -6.51 6.88 3.71
N ILE A 96 -7.11 6.42 4.80
CA ILE A 96 -7.84 5.16 4.93
C ILE A 96 -9.31 5.54 5.08
N SER A 97 -10.20 4.95 4.28
CA SER A 97 -11.63 5.26 4.34
C SER A 97 -12.50 4.12 3.82
N ASN A 98 -13.82 4.22 3.99
CA ASN A 98 -14.82 3.28 3.46
C ASN A 98 -14.66 1.82 3.93
N TYR A 99 -13.97 1.58 5.04
CA TYR A 99 -13.98 0.29 5.72
C TYR A 99 -15.20 0.23 6.64
N LEU A 100 -16.20 -0.57 6.28
CA LEU A 100 -17.42 -0.74 7.07
C LEU A 100 -17.23 -1.88 8.06
N ALA A 101 -17.44 -1.63 9.35
CA ALA A 101 -17.42 -2.67 10.38
C ALA A 101 -18.66 -3.58 10.24
N GLN A 102 -18.42 -4.83 9.88
CA GLN A 102 -19.46 -5.82 9.57
C GLN A 102 -19.86 -6.66 10.78
N SER A 103 -18.89 -6.97 11.64
CA SER A 103 -19.12 -7.76 12.84
C SER A 103 -18.09 -7.44 13.89
N ALA A 104 -18.50 -7.50 15.14
CA ALA A 104 -17.63 -7.46 16.29
C ALA A 104 -17.84 -8.73 17.11
N SER A 105 -16.75 -9.31 17.61
CA SER A 105 -16.80 -10.45 18.51
C SER A 105 -15.89 -10.22 19.71
N THR A 106 -16.25 -10.84 20.82
CA THR A 106 -15.51 -10.75 22.08
C THR A 106 -15.32 -12.16 22.61
N THR A 107 -14.06 -12.57 22.78
CA THR A 107 -13.70 -13.90 23.28
C THR A 107 -12.92 -13.76 24.60
N PRO A 108 -13.36 -14.39 25.70
CA PRO A 108 -12.57 -14.45 26.92
C PRO A 108 -11.26 -15.22 26.67
N VAL A 109 -10.12 -14.64 27.03
CA VAL A 109 -8.78 -15.28 26.88
C VAL A 109 -8.13 -15.68 28.21
N GLY A 110 -8.78 -15.34 29.33
CA GLY A 110 -8.37 -15.75 30.68
C GLY A 110 -8.51 -14.61 31.70
N GLY A 111 -9.04 -14.93 32.88
CA GLY A 111 -9.29 -13.92 33.92
C GLY A 111 -10.23 -12.81 33.42
N PRO A 112 -9.97 -11.52 33.73
CA PRO A 112 -10.76 -10.40 33.24
C PRO A 112 -10.40 -9.96 31.81
N ILE A 113 -9.55 -10.69 31.09
CA ILE A 113 -9.04 -10.27 29.78
C ILE A 113 -9.92 -10.83 28.65
N PHE A 114 -10.24 -9.95 27.71
CA PHE A 114 -11.00 -10.27 26.51
C PHE A 114 -10.18 -9.92 25.26
N LEU A 115 -10.29 -10.77 24.24
CA LEU A 115 -9.89 -10.49 22.88
C LEU A 115 -11.12 -9.99 22.13
N ASP A 116 -11.09 -8.73 21.72
CA ASP A 116 -12.10 -8.14 20.86
C ASP A 116 -11.59 -8.17 19.42
N GLN A 117 -12.48 -8.49 18.50
CA GLN A 117 -12.20 -8.53 17.07
C GLN A 117 -13.29 -7.79 16.32
N ILE A 118 -12.89 -6.96 15.35
CA ILE A 118 -13.77 -6.29 14.40
C ILE A 118 -13.36 -6.70 12.99
N LEU A 119 -14.33 -7.19 12.22
CA LEU A 119 -14.16 -7.51 10.80
C LEU A 119 -14.76 -6.41 9.96
N PHE A 120 -14.02 -5.98 8.95
CA PHE A 120 -14.40 -4.90 8.04
C PHE A 120 -14.51 -5.41 6.61
N SER A 121 -15.39 -4.77 5.84
CA SER A 121 -15.49 -4.96 4.39
C SER A 121 -15.24 -3.66 3.63
N GLY A 122 -14.90 -3.79 2.34
CA GLY A 122 -14.66 -2.66 1.46
C GLY A 122 -13.29 -2.05 1.70
N GLY A 123 -13.24 -0.73 1.83
CA GLY A 123 -12.00 -0.02 2.13
C GLY A 123 -11.31 0.57 0.91
N ASN A 124 -10.80 1.78 1.12
CA ASN A 124 -9.98 2.53 0.19
C ASN A 124 -8.77 3.06 0.94
N VAL A 125 -7.59 2.91 0.35
CA VAL A 125 -6.35 3.53 0.82
C VAL A 125 -5.80 4.40 -0.28
N GLU A 126 -5.71 5.70 -0.04
CA GLU A 126 -5.14 6.67 -0.98
C GLU A 126 -3.82 7.17 -0.40
N ILE A 127 -2.76 7.08 -1.21
CA ILE A 127 -1.43 7.56 -0.85
C ILE A 127 -1.07 8.71 -1.78
N TYR A 128 -0.67 9.84 -1.20
CA TYR A 128 -0.34 11.06 -1.92
C TYR A 128 1.13 11.42 -1.70
N SER A 129 1.82 11.85 -2.76
CA SER A 129 3.10 12.54 -2.67
C SER A 129 2.85 14.03 -2.66
N GLN A 130 3.31 14.72 -1.62
CA GLN A 130 3.16 16.16 -1.48
C GLN A 130 4.39 16.80 -0.86
N ASP A 131 4.43 18.13 -0.81
CA ASP A 131 5.54 18.86 -0.20
C ASP A 131 5.54 18.64 1.33
N VAL A 132 6.74 18.49 1.90
CA VAL A 132 6.94 18.20 3.33
C VAL A 132 6.31 19.24 4.24
N GLY A 133 5.75 18.79 5.37
CA GLY A 133 5.16 19.64 6.40
C GLY A 133 3.72 20.05 6.10
N THR A 134 3.07 19.41 5.12
CA THR A 134 1.66 19.62 4.82
C THR A 134 0.77 18.79 5.76
N PHE A 135 1.18 17.55 6.07
CA PHE A 135 0.43 16.64 6.94
C PHE A 135 0.23 17.20 8.35
N SER A 136 -1.00 17.11 8.85
CA SER A 136 -1.31 17.41 10.25
C SER A 136 -2.48 16.54 10.74
N ALA A 137 -2.23 15.76 11.79
CA ALA A 137 -3.30 15.08 12.52
C ALA A 137 -3.93 15.97 13.61
N ALA A 138 -3.49 17.22 13.76
CA ALA A 138 -4.06 18.13 14.75
C ALA A 138 -5.39 18.73 14.27
N GLY A 139 -6.27 19.05 15.21
CA GLY A 139 -7.58 19.67 14.93
C GLY A 139 -8.67 18.64 14.68
N SER A 140 -9.64 18.98 13.82
CA SER A 140 -10.78 18.11 13.48
C SER A 140 -10.40 17.02 12.47
N GLN A 141 -11.19 15.95 12.39
CA GLN A 141 -11.03 14.92 11.35
C GLN A 141 -11.05 15.51 9.95
N ALA A 142 -11.98 16.41 9.65
CA ALA A 142 -12.08 17.07 8.35
C ALA A 142 -10.80 17.86 8.01
N ALA A 143 -10.19 18.54 8.98
CA ALA A 143 -8.92 19.25 8.77
C ALA A 143 -7.76 18.26 8.53
N GLY A 144 -7.70 17.17 9.29
CA GLY A 144 -6.68 16.14 9.11
C GLY A 144 -6.78 15.44 7.75
N VAL A 145 -8.00 15.05 7.33
CA VAL A 145 -8.27 14.49 6.00
C VAL A 145 -7.89 15.48 4.91
N ALA A 146 -8.22 16.76 5.06
CA ALA A 146 -7.83 17.79 4.10
C ALA A 146 -6.30 17.95 4.00
N SER A 147 -5.56 17.72 5.09
CA SER A 147 -4.08 17.80 5.10
C SER A 147 -3.40 16.69 4.31
N VAL A 148 -4.06 15.54 4.12
CA VAL A 148 -3.51 14.39 3.39
C VAL A 148 -3.34 14.70 1.90
N SER A 149 -4.24 15.50 1.32
CA SER A 149 -4.23 15.82 -0.12
C SER A 149 -4.24 17.32 -0.42
N GLY A 150 -4.03 18.16 0.61
CA GLY A 150 -4.16 19.61 0.53
C GLY A 150 -2.86 20.34 0.20
N GLY A 151 -1.74 19.63 0.08
CA GLY A 151 -0.43 20.21 -0.16
C GLY A 151 -0.25 20.79 -1.55
N ALA A 152 0.71 21.71 -1.67
CA ALA A 152 1.23 22.10 -2.97
C ALA A 152 1.86 20.87 -3.65
N ASN A 153 1.75 20.81 -4.98
CA ASN A 153 2.27 19.70 -5.78
C ASN A 153 1.75 18.31 -5.34
N ASN A 154 0.55 18.25 -4.77
CA ASN A 154 -0.08 16.99 -4.42
C ASN A 154 -0.31 16.13 -5.67
N VAL A 155 0.22 14.90 -5.65
CA VAL A 155 0.03 13.89 -6.69
C VAL A 155 -0.47 12.62 -6.02
N LEU A 156 -1.55 12.03 -6.55
CA LEU A 156 -2.00 10.70 -6.16
C LEU A 156 -0.93 9.68 -6.54
N PHE A 157 -0.16 9.23 -5.56
CA PHE A 157 0.96 8.32 -5.71
C PHE A 157 0.45 6.90 -5.96
N LEU A 158 -0.44 6.41 -5.09
CA LEU A 158 -1.14 5.14 -5.22
C LEU A 158 -2.59 5.28 -4.78
N SER A 159 -3.48 4.55 -5.44
CA SER A 159 -4.85 4.32 -5.04
C SER A 159 -5.06 2.83 -4.89
N LEU A 160 -5.55 2.41 -3.74
CA LEU A 160 -5.66 1.02 -3.32
C LEU A 160 -7.08 0.76 -2.82
N VAL A 161 -7.55 -0.48 -2.99
CA VAL A 161 -8.80 -0.97 -2.40
C VAL A 161 -8.51 -2.16 -1.49
N GLY A 162 -9.37 -2.40 -0.50
CA GLY A 162 -9.26 -3.58 0.35
C GLY A 162 -9.44 -4.86 -0.46
N SER A 163 -8.43 -5.72 -0.45
CA SER A 163 -8.46 -7.04 -1.08
C SER A 163 -9.07 -8.05 -0.09
N PRO A 164 -9.87 -9.03 -0.55
CA PRO A 164 -10.50 -10.01 0.34
C PRO A 164 -9.46 -10.82 1.13
N LEU A 165 -9.46 -10.72 2.47
CA LEU A 165 -8.62 -11.56 3.34
C LEU A 165 -9.22 -12.94 3.60
N GLY A 166 -10.43 -13.18 3.09
CA GLY A 166 -11.21 -14.41 3.23
C GLY A 166 -12.25 -14.34 4.36
N GLY A 167 -13.29 -15.16 4.24
CA GLY A 167 -14.51 -15.04 5.05
C GLY A 167 -15.48 -14.01 4.49
N TYR A 168 -16.69 -14.00 5.05
CA TYR A 168 -17.78 -13.13 4.63
C TYR A 168 -18.40 -12.43 5.84
N ALA A 169 -18.95 -11.25 5.60
CA ALA A 169 -19.82 -10.56 6.54
C ALA A 169 -21.05 -11.43 6.91
N PRO A 170 -21.84 -11.04 7.93
CA PRO A 170 -23.02 -11.79 8.34
C PRO A 170 -24.06 -12.04 7.24
N ASP A 171 -24.02 -11.28 6.15
CA ASP A 171 -24.86 -11.49 4.96
C ASP A 171 -24.45 -12.71 4.11
N GLY A 172 -23.28 -13.30 4.38
CA GLY A 172 -22.73 -14.45 3.66
C GLY A 172 -22.25 -14.16 2.24
N ILE A 173 -22.19 -12.89 1.83
CA ILE A 173 -21.88 -12.49 0.44
C ILE A 173 -20.76 -11.43 0.41
N THR A 174 -20.76 -10.49 1.34
CA THR A 174 -19.78 -9.39 1.33
C THR A 174 -18.43 -9.86 1.88
N PRO A 175 -17.33 -9.77 1.12
CA PRO A 175 -16.03 -10.23 1.59
C PRO A 175 -15.47 -9.34 2.70
N ILE A 176 -14.75 -9.96 3.63
CA ILE A 176 -13.96 -9.26 4.64
C ILE A 176 -12.61 -8.86 4.03
N THR A 177 -12.19 -7.62 4.25
CA THR A 177 -10.99 -7.00 3.63
C THR A 177 -10.02 -6.39 4.64
N LEU A 178 -10.47 -6.19 5.88
CA LEU A 178 -9.60 -5.79 7.01
C LEU A 178 -10.10 -6.47 8.29
N GLU A 179 -9.16 -6.88 9.12
CA GLU A 179 -9.41 -7.44 10.44
C GLU A 179 -8.65 -6.62 11.47
N SER A 180 -9.32 -6.27 12.56
CA SER A 180 -8.73 -5.60 13.71
C SER A 180 -8.96 -6.43 14.96
N ASP A 181 -7.90 -6.64 15.72
CA ASP A 181 -7.90 -7.41 16.96
C ASP A 181 -7.36 -6.53 18.09
N GLY A 182 -7.91 -6.68 19.30
CA GLY A 182 -7.49 -5.91 20.46
C GLY A 182 -7.62 -6.67 21.76
N LEU A 183 -6.67 -6.46 22.67
CA LEU A 183 -6.80 -6.97 24.04
C LEU A 183 -7.31 -5.87 24.95
N ARG A 184 -8.31 -6.21 25.76
CA ARG A 184 -8.79 -5.36 26.85
C ARG A 184 -8.84 -6.11 28.17
N ASN A 185 -8.75 -5.35 29.25
CA ASN A 185 -9.08 -5.81 30.60
C ASN A 185 -10.52 -5.37 30.90
N GLY A 186 -11.34 -6.23 31.50
CA GLY A 186 -12.79 -6.06 31.66
C GLY A 186 -13.21 -4.63 32.09
N GLY A 187 -14.33 -4.18 31.54
CA GLY A 187 -14.76 -2.78 31.63
C GLY A 187 -15.22 -2.28 30.25
N ASN A 188 -15.45 -0.97 30.14
CA ASN A 188 -15.81 -0.34 28.87
C ASN A 188 -14.64 -0.46 27.87
N PRO A 189 -14.84 -1.03 26.67
CA PRO A 189 -13.80 -1.17 25.65
C PRO A 189 -13.14 0.17 25.28
N PHE A 190 -13.85 1.29 25.47
CA PHE A 190 -13.38 2.64 25.16
C PHE A 190 -12.45 3.26 26.21
N GLU A 191 -12.26 2.59 27.36
CA GLU A 191 -11.44 3.08 28.47
C GLU A 191 -10.29 2.13 28.84
N THR A 192 -10.31 0.89 28.33
CA THR A 192 -9.51 -0.21 28.91
C THR A 192 -8.76 -1.07 27.89
N ALA A 193 -8.92 -0.84 26.58
CA ALA A 193 -8.10 -1.52 25.58
C ALA A 193 -6.70 -0.89 25.53
N PHE A 194 -5.67 -1.72 25.63
CA PHE A 194 -4.28 -1.24 25.68
C PHE A 194 -3.50 -1.47 24.40
N ASN A 195 -3.91 -2.42 23.55
CA ASN A 195 -3.27 -2.69 22.26
C ASN A 195 -4.33 -3.05 21.23
N LEU A 196 -4.19 -2.49 20.04
CA LEU A 196 -4.95 -2.80 18.84
C LEU A 196 -3.96 -3.22 17.75
N SER A 197 -4.34 -4.19 16.93
CA SER A 197 -3.58 -4.61 15.76
C SER A 197 -4.52 -4.77 14.57
N GLY A 198 -4.13 -4.25 13.42
CA GLY A 198 -4.85 -4.43 12.16
C GLY A 198 -4.06 -5.31 11.21
N ARG A 199 -4.77 -6.07 10.38
CA ARG A 199 -4.19 -6.73 9.19
C ARG A 199 -5.14 -6.69 8.01
N GLY A 200 -4.59 -6.56 6.82
CA GLY A 200 -5.37 -6.56 5.59
C GLY A 200 -4.50 -6.78 4.36
N PHE A 201 -5.17 -6.91 3.24
CA PHE A 201 -4.57 -7.00 1.92
C PHE A 201 -5.12 -5.87 1.06
N LEU A 202 -4.35 -5.44 0.07
CA LEU A 202 -4.70 -4.29 -0.76
C LEU A 202 -4.40 -4.57 -2.23
N ASP A 203 -5.30 -4.12 -3.10
CA ASP A 203 -5.15 -4.16 -4.56
C ASP A 203 -4.95 -2.75 -5.09
N ILE A 204 -3.95 -2.58 -5.96
CA ILE A 204 -3.61 -1.33 -6.62
C ILE A 204 -4.61 -1.07 -7.75
N THR A 205 -5.32 0.04 -7.66
CA THR A 205 -6.34 0.45 -8.64
C THR A 205 -5.93 1.70 -9.43
N GLY A 206 -4.88 2.40 -9.02
CA GLY A 206 -4.38 3.57 -9.74
C GLY A 206 -3.28 4.34 -9.03
N GLY A 207 -3.02 5.56 -9.51
CA GLY A 207 -1.93 6.43 -9.05
C GLY A 207 -0.73 6.41 -9.99
N VAL A 208 0.14 7.41 -9.88
CA VAL A 208 1.29 7.58 -10.78
C VAL A 208 2.36 6.50 -10.60
N ALA A 209 2.40 5.84 -9.43
CA ALA A 209 3.35 4.77 -9.13
C ALA A 209 2.76 3.38 -9.40
N ALA A 210 1.48 3.26 -9.77
CA ALA A 210 0.81 1.96 -9.91
C ALA A 210 1.52 1.01 -10.88
N GLY A 211 1.98 1.50 -12.02
CA GLY A 211 2.65 0.68 -13.04
C GLY A 211 4.06 0.18 -12.67
N TYR A 212 4.54 0.52 -11.46
CA TYR A 212 5.84 0.11 -10.95
C TYR A 212 5.74 -0.96 -9.86
N PHE A 213 4.53 -1.39 -9.51
CA PHE A 213 4.31 -2.46 -8.54
C PHE A 213 3.72 -3.67 -9.25
N ASP A 214 4.11 -4.85 -8.78
CA ASP A 214 3.56 -6.10 -9.23
C ASP A 214 2.12 -6.24 -8.73
N THR A 215 1.24 -6.63 -9.63
CA THR A 215 -0.14 -6.95 -9.31
C THR A 215 -0.23 -8.47 -9.21
N ASP A 216 -0.82 -9.03 -8.16
CA ASP A 216 -0.92 -10.48 -7.87
C ASP A 216 0.31 -11.14 -7.19
N THR A 217 0.97 -10.46 -6.25
CA THR A 217 2.17 -11.02 -5.57
C THR A 217 1.84 -11.89 -4.36
N PHE A 218 0.91 -11.46 -3.52
CA PHE A 218 0.74 -12.00 -2.18
C PHE A 218 -0.45 -12.95 -2.12
N LEU A 219 -0.17 -14.19 -1.71
CA LEU A 219 -1.21 -15.10 -1.28
C LEU A 219 -1.86 -14.53 -0.03
N CYS A 220 -3.15 -14.24 -0.08
CA CYS A 220 -3.89 -13.98 1.14
C CYS A 220 -4.40 -15.30 1.75
N GLY A 221 -4.72 -15.21 3.04
CA GLY A 221 -5.30 -16.32 3.78
C GLY A 221 -5.98 -15.80 5.03
N ALA A 222 -7.26 -16.13 5.20
CA ALA A 222 -7.99 -15.76 6.39
C ALA A 222 -7.43 -16.52 7.59
N SER A 223 -7.51 -15.92 8.77
CA SER A 223 -7.30 -16.64 10.03
C SER A 223 -8.25 -17.82 10.22
N SER A 224 -9.39 -17.80 9.52
CA SER A 224 -10.37 -18.88 9.47
C SER A 224 -10.03 -20.00 8.48
N GLY A 225 -8.96 -19.86 7.68
CA GLY A 225 -8.59 -20.82 6.63
C GLY A 225 -9.45 -20.75 5.37
N ALA A 226 -10.30 -19.74 5.24
CA ALA A 226 -11.08 -19.51 4.03
C ALA A 226 -10.16 -19.18 2.83
N PRO A 227 -10.37 -19.82 1.66
CA PRO A 227 -9.58 -19.52 0.47
C PRO A 227 -9.90 -18.11 -0.03
N CYS A 228 -8.85 -17.41 -0.46
CA CYS A 228 -9.00 -16.13 -1.10
C CYS A 228 -9.51 -16.26 -2.54
N PRO A 229 -10.31 -15.29 -3.02
CA PRO A 229 -10.76 -15.24 -4.40
C PRO A 229 -9.63 -14.86 -5.38
N ASP A 230 -8.63 -14.10 -4.94
CA ASP A 230 -7.52 -13.58 -5.73
C ASP A 230 -6.21 -13.42 -4.91
N LEU A 231 -5.13 -13.08 -5.61
CA LEU A 231 -3.84 -12.69 -5.02
C LEU A 231 -3.85 -11.18 -4.82
N ALA A 232 -3.29 -10.71 -3.71
CA ALA A 232 -3.24 -9.29 -3.40
C ALA A 232 -1.94 -8.64 -3.88
N ASP A 233 -1.98 -7.33 -4.10
CA ASP A 233 -0.82 -6.56 -4.55
C ASP A 233 0.08 -6.13 -3.39
N LYS A 234 -0.52 -5.87 -2.22
CA LYS A 234 0.20 -5.49 -0.99
C LYS A 234 -0.39 -6.17 0.24
N THR A 235 0.46 -6.37 1.25
CA THR A 235 0.01 -6.76 2.60
C THR A 235 0.19 -5.58 3.56
N PHE A 236 -0.76 -5.41 4.47
CA PHE A 236 -0.76 -4.36 5.48
C PHE A 236 -0.91 -4.95 6.88
N SER A 237 -0.10 -4.45 7.81
CA SER A 237 -0.30 -4.67 9.24
C SER A 237 -0.15 -3.37 10.01
N SER A 238 -0.88 -3.22 11.11
CA SER A 238 -0.76 -2.08 12.00
C SER A 238 -0.74 -2.50 13.46
N SER A 239 -0.16 -1.63 14.28
CA SER A 239 -0.19 -1.72 15.74
C SER A 239 -0.50 -0.34 16.29
N SER A 240 -1.54 -0.22 17.10
CA SER A 240 -1.97 1.05 17.67
C SER A 240 -2.38 0.93 19.13
N GLN A 241 -2.45 2.08 19.77
CA GLN A 241 -2.98 2.24 21.11
C GLN A 241 -4.15 3.20 21.05
N LEU A 242 -5.16 2.97 21.87
CA LEU A 242 -6.21 3.95 22.05
C LEU A 242 -5.63 5.18 22.73
N ALA A 243 -5.67 6.31 22.02
CA ALA A 243 -5.37 7.62 22.57
C ALA A 243 -6.56 8.04 23.43
N ALA A 244 -6.54 7.64 24.70
CA ALA A 244 -7.59 7.83 25.68
C ALA A 244 -8.19 9.25 25.65
N THR A 245 -9.42 9.38 25.13
CA THR A 245 -10.59 10.15 25.62
C THR A 245 -11.66 10.08 24.52
N ALA A 246 -12.88 9.64 24.86
CA ALA A 246 -14.01 9.69 23.92
C ALA A 246 -14.24 11.12 23.40
N GLY A 247 -14.52 11.27 22.10
CA GLY A 247 -14.75 12.58 21.47
C GLY A 247 -13.49 13.33 21.01
N THR A 248 -12.32 12.68 20.97
CA THR A 248 -11.17 13.19 20.21
C THR A 248 -11.35 12.92 18.71
N SER A 249 -10.68 13.70 17.86
CA SER A 249 -10.72 13.49 16.40
C SER A 249 -10.09 12.16 15.97
N TRP A 250 -9.16 11.64 16.76
CA TRP A 250 -8.44 10.40 16.49
C TRP A 250 -8.36 9.60 17.79
N THR A 251 -9.04 8.47 17.84
CA THR A 251 -9.14 7.61 19.02
C THR A 251 -8.05 6.57 19.06
N SER A 252 -7.43 6.26 17.93
CA SER A 252 -6.28 5.38 17.78
C SER A 252 -5.08 6.15 17.23
N ARG A 253 -3.90 5.87 17.78
CA ARG A 253 -2.61 6.27 17.19
C ARG A 253 -1.68 5.07 17.19
N GLY A 254 -1.01 4.86 16.07
CA GLY A 254 -0.14 3.70 15.91
C GLY A 254 0.85 3.81 14.77
N THR A 255 1.41 2.65 14.45
CA THR A 255 2.30 2.43 13.33
C THR A 255 1.67 1.46 12.33
N GLY A 256 2.02 1.62 11.06
CA GLY A 256 1.67 0.70 9.99
C GLY A 256 2.93 0.16 9.32
N GLU A 257 2.83 -1.04 8.79
CA GLU A 257 3.83 -1.70 7.95
C GLU A 257 3.12 -2.17 6.68
N ILE A 258 3.70 -1.83 5.53
CA ILE A 258 3.20 -2.23 4.21
C ILE A 258 4.32 -3.00 3.54
N TYR A 259 3.96 -4.13 2.94
CA TYR A 259 4.87 -4.96 2.18
C TYR A 259 4.37 -5.12 0.75
N ASP A 260 5.30 -4.98 -0.18
CA ASP A 260 5.00 -4.84 -1.60
C ASP A 260 6.18 -5.26 -2.48
N TYR A 261 5.92 -5.42 -3.78
CA TYR A 261 6.92 -5.81 -4.76
C TYR A 261 6.94 -4.82 -5.92
N ALA A 262 8.03 -4.07 -6.06
CA ALA A 262 8.21 -3.13 -7.15
C ALA A 262 8.87 -3.82 -8.35
N ILE A 263 8.27 -3.68 -9.52
CA ILE A 263 8.87 -4.13 -10.78
C ILE A 263 9.58 -2.92 -11.41
N PRO A 264 10.91 -3.00 -11.65
CA PRO A 264 11.60 -1.96 -12.40
C PRO A 264 10.92 -1.82 -13.75
N GLU A 265 10.71 -0.56 -14.18
CA GLU A 265 9.91 -0.21 -15.35
C GLU A 265 9.99 -1.21 -16.50
N PRO A 266 8.94 -1.29 -17.34
CA PRO A 266 9.01 -1.98 -18.62
C PRO A 266 9.93 -1.25 -19.62
N ALA A 267 11.12 -0.77 -19.22
CA ALA A 267 12.21 -0.42 -20.12
C ALA A 267 12.50 -1.56 -21.10
N SER A 268 12.21 -2.81 -20.72
CA SER A 268 12.14 -3.97 -21.62
C SER A 268 11.14 -3.78 -22.77
N LEU A 269 9.94 -3.22 -22.52
CA LEU A 269 8.97 -2.87 -23.56
C LEU A 269 9.42 -1.68 -24.40
N ALA A 270 10.08 -0.68 -23.78
CA ALA A 270 10.65 0.44 -24.53
C ALA A 270 11.80 -0.03 -25.44
N LEU A 271 12.70 -0.89 -24.94
CA LEU A 271 13.78 -1.52 -25.69
C LEU A 271 13.25 -2.50 -26.74
N LEU A 272 12.18 -3.23 -26.46
CA LEU A 272 11.49 -4.07 -27.44
C LEU A 272 10.88 -3.19 -28.54
N GLY A 273 10.25 -2.08 -28.18
CA GLY A 273 9.71 -1.10 -29.12
C GLY A 273 10.80 -0.48 -30.00
N ILE A 274 11.90 -0.04 -29.42
CA ILE A 274 13.08 0.49 -30.15
C ILE A 274 13.72 -0.60 -31.00
N GLY A 275 13.81 -1.84 -30.50
CA GLY A 275 14.33 -3.00 -31.23
C GLY A 275 13.47 -3.33 -32.45
N LEU A 276 12.14 -3.34 -32.31
CA LEU A 276 11.19 -3.54 -33.41
C LEU A 276 11.25 -2.40 -34.44
N LEU A 277 11.38 -1.15 -33.98
CA LEU A 277 11.60 -0.01 -34.88
C LEU A 277 12.92 -0.15 -35.65
N GLY A 278 14.01 -0.55 -34.97
CA GLY A 278 15.32 -0.80 -35.58
C GLY A 278 15.27 -1.89 -36.66
N ILE A 279 14.57 -3.00 -36.40
CA ILE A 279 14.36 -4.09 -37.38
C ILE A 279 13.52 -3.60 -38.57
N GLY A 280 12.49 -2.79 -38.33
CA GLY A 280 11.66 -2.19 -39.37
C GLY A 280 12.42 -1.27 -40.33
N PHE A 281 13.31 -0.43 -39.81
CA PHE A 281 14.17 0.43 -40.64
C PHE A 281 15.30 -0.35 -41.35
N GLY A 282 15.81 -1.43 -40.73
CA GLY A 282 16.81 -2.31 -41.33
C GLY A 282 16.33 -3.00 -42.62
N ARG A 283 15.06 -3.47 -42.64
CA ARG A 283 14.48 -4.11 -43.83
C ARG A 283 14.28 -3.16 -45.02
N ARG A 284 13.99 -1.87 -44.79
CA ARG A 284 13.82 -0.89 -45.88
C ARG A 284 15.14 -0.55 -46.58
N LYS A 285 16.26 -0.49 -45.85
CA LYS A 285 17.58 -0.28 -46.47
C LYS A 285 18.07 -1.50 -47.27
N ALA A 286 17.74 -2.71 -46.84
CA ALA A 286 18.09 -3.93 -47.58
C ALA A 286 17.28 -4.11 -48.88
N ALA A 287 15.99 -3.74 -48.87
CA ALA A 287 15.13 -3.82 -50.04
C ALA A 287 15.36 -2.71 -51.08
N ALA A 288 15.89 -1.56 -50.68
CA ALA A 288 16.27 -0.47 -51.58
C ALA A 288 17.67 -0.65 -52.22
N ALA A 289 18.43 -1.66 -51.80
CA ALA A 289 19.77 -1.97 -52.28
C ALA A 289 19.83 -3.26 -53.14
N ALA A 290 18.68 -3.82 -53.49
CA ALA A 290 18.49 -4.93 -54.43
C ALA A 290 17.79 -4.42 -55.70
#